data_AF-A0A7X6PHL9-F1
#
_entry.id   AF-A0A7X6PHL9-F1
#
_cell.length_a   1.000
_cell.length_b   1.000
_cell.length_c   1.000
_cell.angle_alpha   90.00
_cell.angle_beta   90.00
_cell.angle_gamma   90.00
#
_symmetry.space_group_name_H-M   'P 1'
#
loop_
_entity.id
_entity.type
_entity.pdbx_description
1 polymer ?
#
loop_
_entity_poly.entity_id
_entity_poly.type
_entity_poly.pdbx_seq_one_letter_code
_entity_poly.pdbx_strand_id
1 'polypeptide(L)' 'MKTAIVILNWNGLKYLKMFLPDVIKHTAGSDTEIYVADNGSTDGSQ' A
#
# COMPACT_ATOMS: atom_id res chain seq x y z
N MET A 1 3.04 17.40 10.68
CA MET A 1 3.03 17.55 9.20
C MET A 1 2.36 16.33 8.65
N LYS A 2 1.28 16.48 7.87
CA LYS A 2 0.56 15.32 7.32
C LYS A 2 1.34 14.71 6.16
N THR A 3 1.46 13.39 6.13
CA THR A 3 2.23 12.64 5.12
C THR A 3 1.37 11.56 4.49
N ALA A 4 1.40 11.44 3.17
CA ALA A 4 0.76 10.35 2.45
C ALA A 4 1.82 9.43 1.85
N ILE A 5 1.67 8.12 2.08
CA ILE A 5 2.48 7.07 1.44
C ILE A 5 1.62 6.46 0.35
N VAL A 6 2.01 6.65 -0.92
CA VAL A 6 1.29 6.13 -2.07
C VAL A 6 2.09 4.98 -2.69
N ILE A 7 1.50 3.79 -2.71
CA ILE A 7 2.04 2.58 -3.32
C ILE A 7 1.33 2.39 -4.65
N LEU A 8 2.06 2.52 -5.76
CA LEU A 8 1.52 2.19 -7.09
C LEU A 8 1.54 0.68 -7.27
N ASN A 9 0.40 0.10 -7.62
CA ASN A 9 0.23 -1.35 -7.74
C ASN A 9 -0.25 -1.74 -9.15
N TRP A 10 0.32 -2.83 -9.68
CA TRP A 10 -0.19 -3.55 -10.84
C TRP A 10 0.22 -5.02 -10.74
N ASN A 11 -0.74 -5.92 -10.57
CA ASN A 11 -0.54 -7.35 -10.36
C ASN A 11 0.45 -7.67 -9.24
N GLY A 12 0.34 -6.96 -8.11
CA GLY A 12 1.27 -7.01 -6.99
C GLY A 12 0.81 -7.83 -5.79
N LEU A 13 -0.24 -8.66 -5.89
CA LEU A 13 -0.88 -9.32 -4.74
C LEU A 13 0.12 -10.06 -3.83
N LYS A 14 1.07 -10.77 -4.42
CA LYS A 14 2.13 -11.49 -3.68
C LYS A 14 2.97 -10.53 -2.84
N TYR A 15 3.34 -9.38 -3.39
CA TYR A 15 4.22 -8.40 -2.74
C TYR A 15 3.47 -7.57 -1.70
N LEU A 16 2.22 -7.18 -1.99
CA LEU A 16 1.37 -6.52 -1.00
C LEU A 16 1.19 -7.40 0.24
N LYS A 17 0.93 -8.70 0.08
CA LYS A 17 0.85 -9.64 1.20
C LYS A 17 2.15 -9.74 2.00
N MET A 18 3.30 -9.61 1.34
CA MET A 18 4.62 -9.74 1.96
C MET A 18 5.04 -8.47 2.70
N PHE A 19 4.78 -7.29 2.13
CA PHE A 19 5.40 -6.04 2.57
C PHE A 19 4.43 -5.02 3.17
N LEU A 20 3.15 -5.02 2.76
CA LEU A 20 2.17 -4.06 3.29
C LEU A 20 2.03 -4.12 4.81
N PRO A 21 2.07 -5.31 5.47
CA PRO A 21 2.03 -5.36 6.94
C PRO A 21 3.17 -4.59 7.61
N ASP A 22 4.39 -4.68 7.07
CA ASP A 22 5.55 -3.98 7.62
C ASP A 22 5.46 -2.47 7.36
N VAL A 23 4.98 -2.06 6.18
CA VAL A 23 4.72 -0.64 5.89
C VAL A 23 3.73 -0.07 6.91
N ILE A 24 2.60 -0.75 7.15
CA ILE A 24 1.59 -0.32 8.14
C ILE A 24 2.22 -0.23 9.52
N LYS A 25 2.94 -1.28 9.96
CA LYS A 25 3.58 -1.34 11.27
C LYS A 25 4.54 -0.18 11.55
N HIS A 26 5.28 0.26 10.53
CA HIS A 26 6.35 1.25 10.70
C HIS A 26 5.95 2.68 10.35
N THR A 27 4.82 2.89 9.67
CA THR A 27 4.47 4.21 9.14
C THR A 27 3.05 4.69 9.44
N ALA A 28 2.10 3.81 9.74
CA ALA A 28 0.73 4.22 10.05
C ALA A 28 0.67 4.99 11.37
N GLY A 29 -0.05 6.11 11.40
CA GLY A 29 -0.18 6.97 12.58
C GLY A 29 -1.18 8.10 12.36
N SER A 30 -1.40 8.94 13.38
CA SER A 30 -2.42 10.01 13.36
C SER A 30 -2.22 11.06 12.25
N ASP A 31 -0.98 11.23 11.77
CA ASP A 31 -0.61 12.19 10.73
C ASP A 31 -0.14 11.52 9.42
N THR A 32 -0.24 10.18 9.32
CA THR A 32 0.23 9.43 8.14
C THR A 32 -0.84 8.49 7.61
N GLU A 33 -1.13 8.59 6.32
CA GLU A 33 -2.09 7.74 5.63
C GLU A 33 -1.39 6.96 4.51
N ILE A 34 -1.80 5.70 4.34
CA ILE A 34 -1.25 4.78 3.33
C ILE A 34 -2.32 4.53 2.27
N TYR A 35 -1.95 4.70 1.01
CA TYR A 35 -2.80 4.50 -0.16
C TYR A 35 -2.16 3.47 -1.08
N VAL A 36 -2.95 2.50 -1.54
CA VAL A 36 -2.57 1.62 -2.64
C VAL A 36 -3.36 2.07 -3.87
N ALA A 37 -2.66 2.54 -4.90
CA ALA A 37 -3.25 2.99 -6.14
C ALA A 37 -3.08 1.90 -7.20
N ASP A 38 -4.16 1.19 -7.49
CA ASP A 38 -4.19 0.13 -8.49
C ASP A 38 -4.26 0.67 -9.92
N ASN A 39 -3.59 -0.02 -10.85
CA ASN A 39 -3.57 0.31 -12.28
C ASN A 39 -4.21 -0.79 -13.16
N GLY A 40 -5.38 -1.29 -12.77
CA GLY A 40 -6.11 -2.30 -13.53
C GLY A 40 -5.53 -3.69 -13.35
N SER A 41 -5.27 -4.08 -12.10
CA SER A 41 -4.81 -5.43 -11.78
C SER A 41 -5.85 -6.50 -12.10
N THR A 42 -5.37 -7.68 -12.46
CA THR A 42 -6.17 -8.88 -12.77
C THR A 42 -5.88 -10.03 -11.80
N ASP A 43 -4.97 -9.85 -10.85
CA ASP A 43 -4.55 -10.87 -9.89
C ASP A 43 -5.28 -10.80 -8.54
N GLY A 44 -6.26 -9.90 -8.40
CA GLY A 44 -6.99 -9.68 -7.15
C GLY A 44 -6.33 -8.68 -6.20
N SER A 45 -5.38 -7.87 -6.66
CA SER A 45 -4.77 -6.77 -5.90
C SER A 45 -5.43 -5.40 -6.09
N GLN A 46 -6.63 -5.36 -6.67
CA GLN A 46 -7.46 -4.15 -6.76
C GLN A 46 -8.00 -3.68 -5.40
#